data_AF-A0A9P9J4B4-F1
#
_entry.id   AF-A0A9P9J4B4-F1
#
_cell.length_a   1.000
_cell.length_b   1.000
_cell.length_c   1.000
_cell.angle_alpha   90.00
_cell.angle_beta   90.00
_cell.angle_gamma   90.00
#
_symmetry.space_group_name_H-M   'P 1'
#
loop_
_entity.id
_entity.type
_entity.pdbx_description
1 polymer ?
#
loop_
_entity_poly.entity_id
_entity_poly.type
_entity_poly.pdbx_seq_one_letter_code
_entity_poly.pdbx_strand_id
1 'polypeptide(L)'
;MSRVDGMVFARLQVRTPSPKAPGFGRHSGPRSTPHGSFSNASSPSSVGIAFGIGICITSHPPPARLTARRHPPPSSRELPKATGSLFSVLVVPSLSMAAAAPPAASRRGWFAVPAPVRGLFDIFPLRVYGPEALPLRSPAASRARPTLYVFIADDDAPHGLPSFNPSCLKWQTLLRIAGVDVDIVPSNNHASPSGALPFLLPPSLASSRPSVPLTGEKIHKYALEHTSRELPDISSPRLEAYQALLTQNIRPAWLHALYLIPANVPLLTSLYLPTSILLRAPIHHTLHAAATSEILKTTRSAHISPPQLYADAAAALRSLSAILADDEWFFGSFGPGLFDADVFAYTYLMLDDALAWQDSSLAGCLDGLHNLRRHRQRLYDHCWGQTAK
;
A
#
# COMPACT_ATOMS: atom_id res chain seq x y z
N MET A 1 -50.55 15.57 19.61
CA MET A 1 -51.54 14.71 18.93
C MET A 1 -51.04 14.55 17.50
N SER A 2 -50.54 13.45 16.96
CA SER A 2 -50.44 12.01 17.29
C SER A 2 -49.11 11.51 16.64
N ARG A 3 -48.25 10.64 17.20
CA ARG A 3 -48.35 9.17 17.44
C ARG A 3 -48.79 8.40 16.18
N VAL A 4 -48.21 7.30 15.69
CA VAL A 4 -47.05 6.36 15.96
C VAL A 4 -46.80 5.65 14.59
N ASP A 5 -45.61 5.21 14.21
CA ASP A 5 -45.12 3.80 14.18
C ASP A 5 -43.80 3.82 13.38
N GLY A 6 -42.70 3.16 13.74
CA GLY A 6 -42.53 1.97 14.57
C GLY A 6 -41.94 0.85 13.71
N MET A 7 -40.61 0.75 13.59
CA MET A 7 -40.00 -0.50 13.12
C MET A 7 -38.64 -0.72 13.77
N VAL A 8 -38.66 -1.70 14.67
CA VAL A 8 -37.56 -2.26 15.45
C VAL A 8 -36.94 -3.38 14.62
N PHE A 9 -35.61 -3.42 14.49
CA PHE A 9 -34.90 -4.64 14.09
C PHE A 9 -33.93 -5.10 15.17
N ALA A 10 -34.04 -6.39 15.44
CA ALA A 10 -33.55 -7.08 16.61
C ALA A 10 -32.02 -7.27 16.61
N ARG A 11 -31.45 -7.09 17.80
CA ARG A 11 -30.06 -7.35 18.18
C ARG A 11 -29.89 -8.85 18.43
N LEU A 12 -29.20 -9.55 17.54
CA LEU A 12 -28.82 -10.95 17.78
C LEU A 12 -27.67 -11.00 18.80
N GLN A 13 -28.00 -11.37 20.04
CA GLN A 13 -27.03 -11.72 21.07
C GLN A 13 -26.49 -13.13 20.81
N VAL A 14 -25.20 -13.24 20.47
CA VAL A 14 -24.49 -14.52 20.52
C VAL A 14 -23.95 -14.71 21.94
N ARG A 15 -24.48 -15.73 22.62
CA ARG A 15 -24.06 -16.16 23.96
C ARG A 15 -22.68 -16.82 23.90
N THR A 16 -21.76 -16.33 24.71
CA THR A 16 -20.54 -17.03 25.15
C THR A 16 -20.88 -18.06 26.23
N PRO A 17 -20.24 -19.24 26.24
CA PRO A 17 -20.08 -20.02 27.46
C PRO A 17 -18.59 -20.11 27.86
N SER A 18 -18.34 -19.81 29.13
CA SER A 18 -17.12 -20.12 29.88
C SER A 18 -17.56 -20.56 31.29
N PRO A 19 -16.71 -21.15 32.14
CA PRO A 19 -15.97 -22.40 31.98
C PRO A 19 -16.42 -23.43 33.05
N LYS A 20 -16.07 -24.72 32.89
CA LYS A 20 -16.10 -25.70 33.99
C LYS A 20 -14.88 -26.63 33.95
N ALA A 21 -13.99 -26.43 34.91
CA ALA A 21 -13.19 -27.48 35.55
C ALA A 21 -13.80 -27.70 36.95
N PRO A 22 -13.67 -28.87 37.63
CA PRO A 22 -12.38 -29.37 38.11
C PRO A 22 -12.23 -30.91 38.14
N GLY A 23 -11.03 -31.42 38.45
CA GLY A 23 -10.89 -32.80 38.92
C GLY A 23 -9.49 -33.42 38.79
N PHE A 24 -8.72 -33.37 39.88
CA PHE A 24 -7.46 -34.09 40.12
C PHE A 24 -7.61 -35.62 40.09
N GLY A 25 -6.56 -36.35 39.68
CA GLY A 25 -6.44 -37.81 39.90
C GLY A 25 -5.15 -38.42 39.33
N ARG A 26 -4.30 -38.95 40.21
CA ARG A 26 -2.91 -39.42 40.05
C ARG A 26 -2.71 -40.84 39.46
N HIS A 27 -1.45 -41.10 39.03
CA HIS A 27 -0.69 -42.38 38.94
C HIS A 27 -1.23 -43.45 37.95
N SER A 28 -0.48 -44.25 37.18
CA SER A 28 0.88 -44.82 37.24
C SER A 28 1.17 -45.51 35.88
N GLY A 29 2.43 -45.64 35.44
CA GLY A 29 2.82 -46.52 34.30
C GLY A 29 2.89 -48.02 34.70
N PRO A 30 3.58 -48.92 33.97
CA PRO A 30 4.22 -48.82 32.64
C PRO A 30 3.97 -50.06 31.70
N ARG A 31 4.71 -50.09 30.57
CA ARG A 31 5.06 -51.24 29.68
C ARG A 31 3.99 -51.83 28.75
N SER A 32 4.25 -51.77 27.43
CA SER A 32 4.80 -52.89 26.62
C SER A 32 4.48 -52.72 25.12
N THR A 33 5.52 -52.86 24.29
CA THR A 33 5.46 -53.25 22.87
C THR A 33 5.26 -54.79 22.81
N PRO A 34 4.72 -55.42 21.74
CA PRO A 34 5.41 -55.51 20.44
C PRO A 34 4.54 -55.68 19.15
N HIS A 35 5.24 -55.54 18.02
CA HIS A 35 5.10 -56.19 16.70
C HIS A 35 3.72 -56.48 16.09
N GLY A 36 3.56 -56.01 14.84
CA GLY A 36 2.60 -56.54 13.88
C GLY A 36 2.79 -55.96 12.48
N SER A 37 3.66 -56.57 11.68
CA SER A 37 3.73 -56.38 10.23
C SER A 37 2.52 -57.00 9.56
N PHE A 38 1.91 -56.34 8.56
CA PHE A 38 1.25 -57.02 7.43
C PHE A 38 1.23 -56.13 6.18
N SER A 39 1.38 -56.81 5.06
CA SER A 39 1.73 -56.34 3.71
C SER A 39 0.53 -56.03 2.81
N ASN A 40 0.87 -55.50 1.62
CA ASN A 40 0.13 -55.51 0.33
C ASN A 40 -1.03 -54.48 0.24
N ALA A 41 -1.32 -53.80 -0.87
CA ALA A 41 -1.09 -54.16 -2.27
C ALA A 41 -1.18 -52.93 -3.23
N SER A 42 -0.55 -53.07 -4.40
CA SER A 42 -1.04 -52.67 -5.75
C SER A 42 -1.40 -51.21 -6.12
N SER A 43 -0.61 -50.70 -7.08
CA SER A 43 -0.88 -49.72 -8.17
C SER A 43 -2.18 -50.00 -8.96
N PRO A 44 -2.59 -49.27 -10.05
CA PRO A 44 -1.97 -48.15 -10.81
C PRO A 44 -2.98 -46.96 -10.99
N SER A 45 -2.77 -45.82 -11.65
CA SER A 45 -2.42 -45.56 -13.05
C SER A 45 -2.42 -44.02 -13.23
N SER A 46 -1.39 -43.44 -13.83
CA SER A 46 -1.38 -42.02 -14.22
C SER A 46 -1.94 -41.86 -15.63
N VAL A 47 -3.01 -41.08 -15.75
CA VAL A 47 -3.51 -40.59 -17.04
C VAL A 47 -2.83 -39.26 -17.33
N GLY A 48 -1.99 -39.26 -18.37
CA GLY A 48 -1.44 -38.05 -18.96
C GLY A 48 -2.50 -37.37 -19.82
N ILE A 49 -2.63 -36.05 -19.66
CA ILE A 49 -3.25 -35.18 -20.66
C ILE A 49 -2.23 -34.11 -20.98
N ALA A 50 -1.62 -34.25 -22.16
CA ALA A 50 -0.79 -33.26 -22.80
C ALA A 50 -1.69 -32.24 -23.50
N PHE A 51 -1.53 -30.96 -23.18
CA PHE A 51 -1.90 -29.87 -24.08
C PHE A 51 -0.62 -29.20 -24.56
N GLY A 52 -0.29 -29.47 -25.82
CA GLY A 52 0.78 -28.79 -26.54
C GLY A 52 0.33 -27.41 -26.97
N ILE A 53 1.12 -26.41 -26.63
CA ILE A 53 1.21 -25.16 -27.39
C ILE A 53 2.70 -24.98 -27.68
N GLY A 54 3.05 -25.21 -28.94
CA GLY A 54 4.40 -24.99 -29.45
C GLY A 54 4.69 -23.50 -29.56
N ILE A 55 5.87 -23.09 -29.10
CA ILE A 55 6.50 -21.86 -29.56
C ILE A 55 7.97 -22.18 -29.86
N CYS A 56 8.37 -21.74 -31.06
CA CYS A 56 9.60 -22.07 -31.75
C CYS A 56 10.88 -21.70 -31.01
N ILE A 57 11.82 -22.62 -31.16
CA ILE A 57 13.25 -22.50 -30.88
C ILE A 57 13.87 -21.52 -31.90
N THR A 58 14.61 -20.52 -31.42
CA THR A 58 15.71 -19.93 -32.20
C THR A 58 16.98 -19.88 -31.36
N SER A 59 17.94 -20.63 -31.87
CA SER A 59 19.34 -20.86 -31.54
C SER A 59 20.18 -19.67 -31.03
N HIS A 60 20.97 -19.95 -29.99
CA HIS A 60 22.24 -19.28 -29.67
C HIS A 60 23.38 -19.70 -30.62
N PRO A 61 24.41 -18.85 -30.76
CA PRO A 61 25.80 -19.31 -30.94
C PRO A 61 26.71 -18.93 -29.75
N PRO A 62 27.90 -19.56 -29.63
CA PRO A 62 28.60 -19.81 -28.34
C PRO A 62 29.63 -18.74 -27.94
N PRO A 63 30.22 -18.81 -26.72
CA PRO A 63 31.16 -17.81 -26.24
C PRO A 63 32.62 -18.11 -26.62
N ALA A 64 33.36 -17.06 -26.97
CA ALA A 64 34.82 -17.09 -27.06
C ALA A 64 35.44 -16.65 -25.73
N ARG A 65 36.37 -17.47 -25.19
CA ARG A 65 37.34 -17.08 -24.15
C ARG A 65 38.53 -16.39 -24.82
N LEU A 66 39.11 -15.37 -24.18
CA LEU A 66 40.56 -15.27 -23.91
C LEU A 66 40.94 -14.00 -23.10
N THR A 67 41.79 -14.26 -22.10
CA THR A 67 42.90 -13.46 -21.55
C THR A 67 42.68 -12.19 -20.73
N ALA A 68 43.27 -12.26 -19.53
CA ALA A 68 43.55 -11.19 -18.59
C ALA A 68 44.62 -10.21 -19.10
N ARG A 69 44.48 -8.92 -18.72
CA ARG A 69 45.60 -7.99 -18.55
C ARG A 69 45.26 -6.94 -17.48
N ARG A 70 46.24 -6.64 -16.63
CA ARG A 70 46.20 -5.71 -15.48
C ARG A 70 46.53 -4.26 -15.89
N HIS A 71 46.10 -3.33 -15.00
CA HIS A 71 46.50 -1.91 -14.76
C HIS A 71 45.72 -0.80 -15.48
N PRO A 72 45.70 0.45 -14.95
CA PRO A 72 45.43 0.97 -13.59
C PRO A 72 44.26 2.04 -13.63
N PRO A 73 43.87 2.74 -12.54
CA PRO A 73 42.61 3.50 -12.51
C PRO A 73 42.77 4.97 -12.94
N PRO A 74 41.67 5.60 -13.39
CA PRO A 74 41.50 7.03 -13.20
C PRO A 74 40.23 7.42 -12.42
N SER A 75 40.37 8.59 -11.83
CA SER A 75 39.50 9.36 -10.94
C SER A 75 38.11 9.73 -11.47
N SER A 76 37.19 9.88 -10.51
CA SER A 76 36.12 10.89 -10.42
C SER A 76 35.17 11.06 -11.61
N ARG A 77 33.93 10.59 -11.45
CA ARG A 77 32.74 11.19 -12.09
C ARG A 77 31.48 10.91 -11.28
N GLU A 78 30.62 11.93 -11.31
CA GLU A 78 29.47 12.21 -10.47
C GLU A 78 28.38 11.13 -10.49
N LEU A 79 27.74 10.91 -9.34
CA LEU A 79 26.56 10.08 -9.17
C LEU A 79 25.29 10.94 -9.40
N PRO A 80 24.35 10.56 -10.28
CA PRO A 80 23.05 11.20 -10.31
C PRO A 80 22.18 10.73 -9.13
N LYS A 81 21.59 11.69 -8.42
CA LYS A 81 20.51 11.48 -7.44
C LYS A 81 19.30 10.88 -8.18
N ALA A 82 18.93 9.65 -7.82
CA ALA A 82 17.69 9.02 -8.24
C ALA A 82 16.88 8.62 -7.00
N THR A 83 16.08 9.56 -6.51
CA THR A 83 14.95 9.28 -5.60
C THR A 83 13.71 9.07 -6.47
N GLY A 84 13.32 7.81 -6.63
CA GLY A 84 12.12 7.41 -7.34
C GLY A 84 11.52 6.18 -6.68
N SER A 85 10.30 6.34 -6.15
CA SER A 85 9.47 5.26 -5.64
C SER A 85 9.19 4.26 -6.76
N LEU A 86 9.65 3.02 -6.60
CA LEU A 86 9.66 1.99 -7.62
C LEU A 86 8.61 0.91 -7.33
N PHE A 87 7.33 1.27 -7.47
CA PHE A 87 6.28 0.32 -7.84
C PHE A 87 5.88 0.64 -9.28
N SER A 88 6.54 0.01 -10.24
CA SER A 88 6.17 0.16 -11.65
C SER A 88 6.60 -1.10 -12.39
N VAL A 89 5.75 -2.13 -12.38
CA VAL A 89 5.85 -3.26 -13.31
C VAL A 89 4.44 -3.69 -13.75
N LEU A 90 4.30 -3.83 -15.07
CA LEU A 90 3.17 -4.26 -15.89
C LEU A 90 2.10 -3.21 -16.23
N VAL A 91 2.53 -2.21 -17.01
CA VAL A 91 1.65 -1.43 -17.88
C VAL A 91 1.29 -2.31 -19.10
N VAL A 92 0.05 -2.80 -19.16
CA VAL A 92 -0.59 -3.10 -20.44
C VAL A 92 -0.92 -1.74 -21.07
N PRO A 93 -0.62 -1.48 -22.35
CA PRO A 93 -0.97 -0.20 -22.96
C PRO A 93 -2.49 -0.08 -23.00
N SER A 94 -3.05 0.64 -22.03
CA SER A 94 -4.43 1.08 -22.09
C SER A 94 -4.49 2.27 -23.05
N LEU A 95 -5.24 2.11 -24.14
CA LEU A 95 -5.65 3.21 -25.01
C LEU A 95 -6.53 4.17 -24.18
N SER A 96 -5.88 5.11 -23.51
CA SER A 96 -6.55 6.25 -22.91
C SER A 96 -7.01 7.19 -24.03
N MET A 97 -8.28 7.08 -24.41
CA MET A 97 -8.96 8.17 -25.10
C MET A 97 -9.34 9.23 -24.08
N ALA A 98 -8.35 10.03 -23.68
CA ALA A 98 -8.63 11.33 -23.09
C ALA A 98 -9.17 12.24 -24.21
N ALA A 99 -10.47 12.53 -24.19
CA ALA A 99 -11.03 13.64 -24.94
C ALA A 99 -10.49 14.95 -24.32
N ALA A 100 -9.28 15.33 -24.72
CA ALA A 100 -8.72 16.63 -24.40
C ALA A 100 -9.46 17.69 -25.22
N ALA A 101 -10.12 18.62 -24.54
CA ALA A 101 -10.37 19.93 -25.15
C ALA A 101 -9.01 20.51 -25.57
N PRO A 102 -8.83 20.92 -26.83
CA PRO A 102 -7.51 21.29 -27.31
C PRO A 102 -7.03 22.55 -26.56
N PRO A 103 -5.79 22.57 -26.05
CA PRO A 103 -5.20 23.82 -25.59
C PRO A 103 -5.10 24.76 -26.80
N ALA A 104 -5.60 25.98 -26.65
CA ALA A 104 -5.34 27.08 -27.56
C ALA A 104 -3.86 27.50 -27.45
N ALA A 105 -2.95 26.62 -27.86
CA ALA A 105 -1.56 26.95 -28.11
C ALA A 105 -1.47 27.30 -29.60
N SER A 106 -1.24 28.58 -29.88
CA SER A 106 -0.95 29.08 -31.21
C SER A 106 0.29 28.41 -31.78
N ARG A 107 0.12 27.31 -32.54
CA ARG A 107 1.18 26.81 -33.41
C ARG A 107 1.35 27.82 -34.53
N ARG A 108 2.36 28.68 -34.41
CA ARG A 108 2.87 29.50 -35.51
C ARG A 108 3.60 28.59 -36.51
N GLY A 109 2.87 27.78 -37.24
CA GLY A 109 3.36 27.10 -38.43
C GLY A 109 3.22 28.03 -39.63
N TRP A 110 4.09 27.90 -40.64
CA TRP A 110 4.02 28.69 -41.88
C TRP A 110 2.77 28.43 -42.74
N PHE A 111 1.89 27.51 -42.32
CA PHE A 111 0.54 27.27 -42.85
C PHE A 111 -0.59 27.67 -41.87
N ALA A 112 -0.29 28.47 -40.84
CA ALA A 112 -1.30 28.95 -39.93
C ALA A 112 -2.21 29.96 -40.66
N VAL A 113 -3.46 29.56 -40.85
CA VAL A 113 -4.50 30.38 -41.49
C VAL A 113 -4.60 31.75 -40.77
N PRO A 114 -4.49 32.88 -41.49
CA PRO A 114 -4.58 34.21 -40.91
C PRO A 114 -5.89 34.39 -40.13
N ALA A 115 -5.82 35.13 -39.01
CA ALA A 115 -6.95 35.39 -38.12
C ALA A 115 -8.26 35.83 -38.81
N PRO A 116 -8.26 36.62 -39.90
CA PRO A 116 -9.49 37.01 -40.59
C PRO A 116 -10.25 35.82 -41.21
N VAL A 117 -9.54 34.82 -41.75
CA VAL A 117 -10.15 33.62 -42.33
C VAL A 117 -10.63 32.67 -41.24
N ARG A 118 -9.98 32.68 -40.07
CA ARG A 118 -10.42 31.93 -38.87
C ARG A 118 -11.79 32.40 -38.38
N GLY A 119 -12.07 33.70 -38.44
CA GLY A 119 -13.37 34.27 -38.05
C GLY A 119 -14.55 33.76 -38.89
N LEU A 120 -14.32 33.32 -40.13
CA LEU A 120 -15.37 32.69 -40.96
C LEU A 120 -15.76 31.30 -40.43
N PHE A 121 -14.82 30.60 -39.81
CA PHE A 121 -15.04 29.27 -39.23
C PHE A 121 -15.56 29.33 -37.79
N ASP A 122 -15.41 30.46 -37.09
CA ASP A 122 -16.00 30.70 -35.76
C ASP A 122 -17.55 30.82 -35.80
N ILE A 123 -18.14 30.95 -37.00
CA ILE A 123 -19.60 30.90 -37.24
C ILE A 123 -20.16 29.49 -37.00
N PHE A 124 -19.30 28.47 -37.06
CA PHE A 124 -19.65 27.10 -36.71
C PHE A 124 -19.12 26.76 -35.32
N PRO A 125 -19.91 26.06 -34.47
CA PRO A 125 -21.18 25.40 -34.77
C PRO A 125 -22.41 26.32 -34.68
N LEU A 126 -23.40 26.10 -35.56
CA LEU A 126 -24.66 26.87 -35.60
C LEU A 126 -25.51 26.74 -34.33
N ARG A 127 -25.33 25.65 -33.57
CA ARG A 127 -25.99 25.42 -32.27
C ARG A 127 -25.06 24.63 -31.36
N VAL A 128 -24.80 25.15 -30.18
CA VAL A 128 -24.13 24.44 -29.08
C VAL A 128 -25.20 23.99 -28.11
N TYR A 129 -25.32 22.67 -27.92
CA TYR A 129 -26.21 22.12 -26.90
C TYR A 129 -25.57 22.23 -25.52
N GLY A 130 -26.40 22.16 -24.47
CA GLY A 130 -25.90 22.02 -23.10
C GLY A 130 -25.08 20.74 -22.94
N PRO A 131 -24.22 20.67 -21.90
CA PRO A 131 -23.47 19.45 -21.60
C PRO A 131 -24.43 18.29 -21.29
N GLU A 132 -24.11 17.11 -21.80
CA GLU A 132 -24.85 15.88 -21.49
C GLU A 132 -24.68 15.54 -20.00
N ALA A 133 -25.71 14.94 -19.41
CA ALA A 133 -25.61 14.43 -18.04
C ALA A 133 -24.51 13.36 -17.97
N LEU A 134 -23.71 13.41 -16.91
CA LEU A 134 -22.70 12.39 -16.68
C LEU A 134 -23.35 11.03 -16.37
N PRO A 135 -22.76 9.90 -16.81
CA PRO A 135 -23.23 8.57 -16.47
C PRO A 135 -23.44 8.36 -14.96
N LEU A 136 -24.33 7.44 -14.59
CA LEU A 136 -24.68 7.16 -13.18
C LEU A 136 -23.48 6.84 -12.28
N ARG A 137 -22.43 6.23 -12.84
CA ARG A 137 -21.19 5.87 -12.11
C ARG A 137 -20.07 6.90 -12.28
N SER A 138 -20.36 8.08 -12.81
CA SER A 138 -19.37 9.15 -12.87
C SER A 138 -19.10 9.72 -11.48
N PRO A 139 -17.85 10.11 -11.19
CA PRO A 139 -17.55 10.85 -9.97
C PRO A 139 -18.42 12.10 -9.86
N ALA A 140 -18.70 12.53 -8.62
CA ALA A 140 -19.44 13.75 -8.38
C ALA A 140 -18.78 14.94 -9.10
N ALA A 141 -19.60 15.74 -9.78
CA ALA A 141 -19.14 16.90 -10.55
C ALA A 141 -18.46 17.97 -9.68
N SER A 142 -18.79 18.01 -8.39
CA SER A 142 -18.15 18.85 -7.40
C SER A 142 -17.74 18.02 -6.18
N ARG A 143 -16.60 18.35 -5.60
CA ARG A 143 -16.09 17.79 -4.35
C ARG A 143 -15.81 18.94 -3.40
N ALA A 144 -16.58 19.01 -2.32
CA ALA A 144 -16.44 20.05 -1.32
C ALA A 144 -15.14 19.90 -0.52
N ARG A 145 -14.75 18.66 -0.24
CA ARG A 145 -13.57 18.30 0.53
C ARG A 145 -12.52 17.63 -0.36
N PRO A 146 -11.22 17.70 0.01
CA PRO A 146 -10.21 16.88 -0.63
C PRO A 146 -10.53 15.39 -0.44
N THR A 147 -10.28 14.58 -1.46
CA THR A 147 -10.60 13.14 -1.45
C THR A 147 -9.32 12.33 -1.57
N LEU A 148 -9.02 11.50 -0.57
CA LEU A 148 -7.86 10.62 -0.53
C LEU A 148 -8.25 9.21 -0.95
N TYR A 149 -7.62 8.71 -2.00
CA TYR A 149 -7.83 7.37 -2.54
C TYR A 149 -6.77 6.42 -1.97
N VAL A 150 -7.21 5.37 -1.28
CA VAL A 150 -6.36 4.47 -0.50
C VAL A 150 -6.83 3.02 -0.62
N PHE A 151 -5.97 2.08 -0.19
CA PHE A 151 -6.38 0.71 0.10
C PHE A 151 -7.09 0.66 1.45
N ILE A 152 -8.41 0.50 1.44
CA ILE A 152 -9.26 0.42 2.63
C ILE A 152 -10.50 -0.41 2.28
N ALA A 153 -11.13 -1.03 3.28
CA ALA A 153 -12.40 -1.71 3.06
C ALA A 153 -13.52 -0.70 2.79
N ASP A 154 -14.51 -1.10 1.99
CA ASP A 154 -15.64 -0.23 1.64
C ASP A 154 -16.43 0.24 2.88
N ASP A 155 -16.59 -0.63 3.89
CA ASP A 155 -17.30 -0.32 5.13
C ASP A 155 -16.47 0.58 6.08
N ASP A 156 -15.15 0.54 5.98
CA ASP A 156 -14.22 1.28 6.83
C ASP A 156 -14.00 2.74 6.35
N ALA A 157 -14.14 2.96 5.04
CA ALA A 157 -13.90 4.25 4.41
C ALA A 157 -14.80 5.39 4.91
N PRO A 158 -16.14 5.22 5.07
CA PRO A 158 -17.02 6.26 5.60
C PRO A 158 -16.67 6.68 7.03
N HIS A 159 -16.11 5.75 7.82
CA HIS A 159 -15.65 6.00 9.19
C HIS A 159 -14.22 6.55 9.24
N GLY A 160 -13.54 6.62 8.10
CA GLY A 160 -12.17 7.09 7.97
C GLY A 160 -11.19 6.26 8.79
N LEU A 161 -11.45 4.95 8.97
CA LEU A 161 -10.58 4.05 9.72
C LEU A 161 -9.19 3.91 9.05
N PRO A 162 -8.18 3.42 9.78
CA PRO A 162 -6.84 3.22 9.23
C PRO A 162 -6.82 2.31 7.98
N SER A 163 -6.10 2.75 6.95
CA SER A 163 -5.80 1.91 5.79
C SER A 163 -4.92 0.71 6.16
N PHE A 164 -5.18 -0.46 5.56
CA PHE A 164 -4.37 -1.67 5.73
C PHE A 164 -3.07 -1.69 4.88
N ASN A 165 -2.75 -0.60 4.19
CA ASN A 165 -1.52 -0.47 3.40
C ASN A 165 -0.58 0.58 4.03
N PRO A 166 0.70 0.27 4.31
CA PRO A 166 1.58 1.21 5.01
C PRO A 166 1.75 2.56 4.30
N SER A 167 1.87 2.57 2.97
CA SER A 167 2.02 3.84 2.24
C SER A 167 0.75 4.67 2.29
N CYS A 168 -0.42 4.03 2.19
CA CYS A 168 -1.70 4.71 2.32
C CYS A 168 -1.91 5.26 3.73
N LEU A 169 -1.64 4.44 4.76
CA LEU A 169 -1.78 4.82 6.16
C LEU A 169 -0.83 5.95 6.55
N LYS A 170 0.41 5.97 6.05
CA LYS A 170 1.35 7.08 6.25
C LYS A 170 0.73 8.42 5.84
N TRP A 171 0.24 8.51 4.60
CA TRP A 171 -0.31 9.77 4.08
C TRP A 171 -1.65 10.12 4.71
N GLN A 172 -2.49 9.13 5.02
CA GLN A 172 -3.72 9.32 5.78
C GLN A 172 -3.45 9.89 7.18
N THR A 173 -2.45 9.35 7.88
CA THR A 173 -2.04 9.80 9.21
C THR A 173 -1.48 11.22 9.15
N LEU A 174 -0.62 11.53 8.17
CA LEU A 174 -0.10 12.89 7.98
C LEU A 174 -1.22 13.92 7.81
N LEU A 175 -2.21 13.64 6.96
CA LEU A 175 -3.33 14.55 6.73
C LEU A 175 -4.17 14.75 8.01
N ARG A 176 -4.35 13.70 8.81
CA ARG A 176 -5.00 13.80 10.12
C ARG A 176 -4.19 14.61 11.14
N ILE A 177 -2.87 14.40 11.20
CA ILE A 177 -1.96 15.20 12.04
C ILE A 177 -2.08 16.69 11.67
N ALA A 178 -2.08 17.00 10.37
CA ALA A 178 -2.25 18.35 9.84
C ALA A 178 -3.66 18.94 10.11
N GLY A 179 -4.61 18.13 10.58
CA GLY A 179 -6.00 18.56 10.75
C GLY A 179 -6.71 18.84 9.42
N VAL A 180 -6.25 18.23 8.33
CA VAL A 180 -6.88 18.35 7.00
C VAL A 180 -8.02 17.35 6.91
N ASP A 181 -9.22 17.87 6.75
CA ASP A 181 -10.44 17.07 6.68
C ASP A 181 -10.63 16.50 5.27
N VAL A 182 -10.49 15.19 5.13
CA VAL A 182 -10.46 14.47 3.85
C VAL A 182 -11.56 13.42 3.78
N ASP A 183 -12.14 13.25 2.59
CA ASP A 183 -12.99 12.12 2.27
C ASP A 183 -12.11 10.92 1.90
N ILE A 184 -12.31 9.78 2.55
CA ILE A 184 -11.56 8.56 2.26
C ILE A 184 -12.35 7.71 1.27
N VAL A 185 -11.70 7.30 0.17
CA VAL A 185 -12.34 6.48 -0.87
C VAL A 185 -11.48 5.24 -1.17
N PRO A 186 -12.07 4.03 -1.15
CA PRO A 186 -11.39 2.81 -1.54
C PRO A 186 -11.00 2.85 -3.02
N SER A 187 -9.80 2.37 -3.33
CA SER A 187 -9.27 2.41 -4.69
C SER A 187 -8.31 1.27 -4.98
N ASN A 188 -7.76 1.27 -6.18
CA ASN A 188 -6.72 0.35 -6.62
C ASN A 188 -5.58 1.08 -7.34
N ASN A 189 -4.45 0.42 -7.50
CA ASN A 189 -3.26 0.99 -8.11
C ASN A 189 -3.46 1.49 -9.56
N HIS A 190 -4.40 0.89 -10.31
CA HIS A 190 -4.66 1.28 -11.70
C HIS A 190 -5.37 2.63 -11.84
N ALA A 191 -6.05 3.09 -10.79
CA ALA A 191 -6.66 4.42 -10.77
C ALA A 191 -5.64 5.54 -10.50
N SER A 192 -4.46 5.20 -9.98
CA SER A 192 -3.45 6.18 -9.59
C SER A 192 -2.64 6.68 -10.80
N PRO A 193 -2.37 8.00 -10.91
CA PRO A 193 -1.50 8.54 -11.96
C PRO A 193 -0.05 8.05 -11.88
N SER A 194 0.41 7.68 -10.69
CA SER A 194 1.76 7.12 -10.48
C SER A 194 1.81 5.59 -10.62
N GLY A 195 0.66 4.93 -10.82
CA GLY A 195 0.56 3.47 -10.79
C GLY A 195 0.61 2.86 -9.37
N ALA A 196 0.58 3.68 -8.32
CA ALA A 196 0.56 3.23 -6.93
C ALA A 196 -0.28 4.16 -6.05
N LEU A 197 -1.01 3.59 -5.09
CA LEU A 197 -1.73 4.35 -4.07
C LEU A 197 -0.79 4.80 -2.93
N PRO A 198 -1.12 5.91 -2.23
CA PRO A 198 -2.32 6.74 -2.40
C PRO A 198 -2.14 7.92 -3.36
N PHE A 199 -3.27 8.51 -3.77
CA PHE A 199 -3.32 9.83 -4.40
C PHE A 199 -4.45 10.67 -3.80
N LEU A 200 -4.29 11.99 -3.84
CA LEU A 200 -5.23 12.96 -3.31
C LEU A 200 -5.80 13.81 -4.45
N LEU A 201 -7.12 13.99 -4.48
CA LEU A 201 -7.79 14.97 -5.33
C LEU A 201 -8.17 16.19 -4.50
N PRO A 202 -7.60 17.39 -4.77
CA PRO A 202 -8.02 18.65 -4.11
C PRO A 202 -9.50 18.95 -4.34
N PRO A 203 -10.18 19.77 -3.53
CA PRO A 203 -11.56 20.18 -3.77
C PRO A 203 -11.79 20.70 -5.21
N SER A 204 -12.98 20.47 -5.75
CA SER A 204 -13.36 20.92 -7.09
C SER A 204 -14.77 21.48 -7.08
N LEU A 205 -14.96 22.65 -7.67
CA LEU A 205 -16.28 23.24 -7.90
C LEU A 205 -16.79 22.80 -9.28
N ALA A 206 -18.10 22.75 -9.47
CA ALA A 206 -18.73 22.24 -10.69
C ALA A 206 -18.30 22.95 -12.00
N SER A 207 -17.71 24.15 -11.90
CA SER A 207 -17.24 24.95 -13.03
C SER A 207 -15.70 25.09 -13.10
N SER A 208 -14.95 24.42 -12.22
CA SER A 208 -13.48 24.49 -12.23
C SER A 208 -12.86 23.46 -13.18
N ARG A 209 -11.67 23.79 -13.69
CA ARG A 209 -10.83 22.82 -14.44
C ARG A 209 -10.64 21.54 -13.61
N PRO A 210 -10.52 20.37 -14.25
CA PRO A 210 -10.30 19.11 -13.53
C PRO A 210 -9.08 19.24 -12.61
N SER A 211 -9.26 18.91 -11.34
CA SER A 211 -8.22 18.99 -10.32
C SER A 211 -7.07 18.04 -10.65
N VAL A 212 -5.83 18.53 -10.59
CA VAL A 212 -4.64 17.71 -10.80
C VAL A 212 -4.47 16.77 -9.60
N PRO A 213 -4.37 15.45 -9.80
CA PRO A 213 -4.12 14.50 -8.71
C PRO A 213 -2.73 14.70 -8.10
N LEU A 214 -2.67 14.63 -6.77
CA LEU A 214 -1.46 14.81 -5.98
C LEU A 214 -0.97 13.46 -5.45
N THR A 215 0.33 13.20 -5.54
CA THR A 215 0.98 11.97 -5.07
C THR A 215 2.26 12.29 -4.31
N GLY A 216 2.65 11.43 -3.36
CA GLY A 216 3.92 11.53 -2.62
C GLY A 216 4.13 12.91 -1.99
N GLU A 217 5.28 13.54 -2.27
CA GLU A 217 5.64 14.88 -1.78
C GLU A 217 4.60 15.97 -2.09
N LYS A 218 3.79 15.81 -3.14
CA LYS A 218 2.71 16.76 -3.42
C LYS A 218 1.59 16.68 -2.38
N ILE A 219 1.35 15.51 -1.80
CA ILE A 219 0.43 15.34 -0.67
C ILE A 219 1.03 15.99 0.58
N HIS A 220 2.33 15.82 0.83
CA HIS A 220 3.02 16.49 1.93
C HIS A 220 2.88 18.01 1.84
N LYS A 221 3.20 18.57 0.67
CA LYS A 221 3.07 20.00 0.40
C LYS A 221 1.62 20.48 0.59
N TYR A 222 0.64 19.72 0.09
CA TYR A 222 -0.76 20.03 0.30
C TYR A 222 -1.14 20.07 1.79
N ALA A 223 -0.65 19.11 2.59
CA ALA A 223 -0.88 19.07 4.02
C ALA A 223 -0.30 20.31 4.74
N LEU A 224 0.92 20.72 4.38
CA LEU A 224 1.55 21.93 4.93
C LEU A 224 0.77 23.20 4.57
N GLU A 225 0.29 23.30 3.32
CA GLU A 225 -0.47 24.47 2.84
C GLU A 225 -1.87 24.59 3.45
N HIS A 226 -2.47 23.47 3.89
CA HIS A 226 -3.85 23.41 4.38
C HIS A 226 -3.92 22.98 5.86
N THR A 227 -2.81 23.05 6.58
CA THR A 227 -2.74 22.62 7.97
C THR A 227 -3.56 23.55 8.86
N SER A 228 -4.36 22.95 9.75
CA SER A 228 -5.04 23.68 10.84
C SER A 228 -4.24 23.62 12.14
N ARG A 229 -3.14 22.85 12.17
CA ARG A 229 -2.27 22.61 13.32
C ARG A 229 -0.82 22.89 12.94
N GLU A 230 0.02 23.32 13.88
CA GLU A 230 1.44 23.48 13.60
C GLU A 230 2.10 22.12 13.37
N LEU A 231 2.73 21.95 12.20
CA LEU A 231 3.50 20.76 11.86
C LEU A 231 4.99 21.03 12.13
N PRO A 232 5.70 20.14 12.83
CA PRO A 232 7.15 20.29 13.00
C PRO A 232 7.87 20.18 11.65
N ASP A 233 8.61 21.22 11.27
CA ASP A 233 9.52 21.16 10.13
C ASP A 233 10.91 20.70 10.61
N ILE A 234 11.19 19.42 10.45
CA ILE A 234 12.46 18.81 10.84
C ILE A 234 13.18 18.37 9.57
N SER A 235 13.97 19.28 9.01
CA SER A 235 14.87 18.97 7.90
C SER A 235 16.26 18.64 8.45
N SER A 236 16.64 17.37 8.39
CA SER A 236 17.96 16.90 8.82
C SER A 236 18.43 15.75 7.92
N PRO A 237 19.72 15.71 7.52
CA PRO A 237 20.25 14.55 6.78
C PRO A 237 20.15 13.25 7.61
N ARG A 238 20.05 13.36 8.94
CA ARG A 238 19.83 12.23 9.83
C ARG A 238 18.44 11.60 9.62
N LEU A 239 17.44 12.39 9.23
CA LEU A 239 16.10 11.92 8.92
C LEU A 239 16.11 10.97 7.72
N GLU A 240 16.83 11.33 6.65
CA GLU A 240 16.95 10.50 5.45
C GLU A 240 17.56 9.13 5.78
N ALA A 241 18.57 9.10 6.66
CA ALA A 241 19.19 7.85 7.10
C ALA A 241 18.20 6.94 7.86
N TYR A 242 17.29 7.50 8.66
CA TYR A 242 16.29 6.70 9.38
C TYR A 242 15.08 6.34 8.52
N GLN A 243 14.71 7.17 7.55
CA GLN A 243 13.76 6.78 6.50
C GLN A 243 14.30 5.62 5.65
N ALA A 244 15.61 5.56 5.45
CA ALA A 244 16.25 4.41 4.80
C ALA A 244 16.05 3.11 5.61
N LEU A 245 16.04 3.15 6.95
CA LEU A 245 15.75 1.96 7.77
C LEU A 245 14.33 1.42 7.52
N LEU A 246 13.34 2.32 7.41
CA LEU A 246 11.96 1.92 7.11
C LEU A 246 11.87 1.27 5.73
N THR A 247 12.47 1.92 4.73
CA THR A 247 12.36 1.48 3.32
C THR A 247 13.24 0.28 2.98
N GLN A 248 14.40 0.12 3.60
CA GLN A 248 15.40 -0.90 3.25
C GLN A 248 15.36 -2.12 4.18
N ASN A 249 14.89 -2.00 5.41
CA ASN A 249 14.90 -3.10 6.39
C ASN A 249 13.48 -3.53 6.79
N ILE A 250 12.63 -2.59 7.16
CA ILE A 250 11.29 -2.89 7.69
C ILE A 250 10.33 -3.27 6.55
N ARG A 251 10.32 -2.50 5.45
CA ARG A 251 9.45 -2.74 4.30
C ARG A 251 9.67 -4.12 3.64
N PRO A 252 10.89 -4.59 3.38
CA PRO A 252 11.09 -5.94 2.84
C PRO A 252 10.55 -7.06 3.75
N ALA A 253 10.72 -6.94 5.07
CA ALA A 253 10.14 -7.89 6.02
C ALA A 253 8.61 -7.85 6.00
N TRP A 254 8.00 -6.65 5.91
CA TRP A 254 6.56 -6.49 5.75
C TRP A 254 6.03 -7.18 4.49
N LEU A 255 6.68 -6.93 3.35
CA LEU A 255 6.31 -7.54 2.06
C LEU A 255 6.44 -9.05 2.10
N HIS A 256 7.52 -9.56 2.69
CA HIS A 256 7.73 -10.99 2.85
C HIS A 256 6.60 -11.62 3.68
N ALA A 257 6.29 -11.04 4.84
CA ALA A 257 5.25 -11.56 5.70
C ALA A 257 3.87 -11.57 5.04
N LEU A 258 3.48 -10.50 4.36
CA LEU A 258 2.14 -10.40 3.76
C LEU A 258 1.99 -11.23 2.48
N TYR A 259 3.00 -11.18 1.58
CA TYR A 259 2.85 -11.70 0.23
C TYR A 259 3.49 -13.08 0.00
N LEU A 260 4.51 -13.46 0.80
CA LEU A 260 5.29 -14.68 0.56
C LEU A 260 5.02 -15.78 1.60
N ILE A 261 4.58 -15.45 2.82
CA ILE A 261 4.27 -16.47 3.84
C ILE A 261 2.93 -17.15 3.51
N PRO A 262 2.90 -18.49 3.30
CA PRO A 262 1.67 -19.20 2.98
C PRO A 262 0.57 -19.09 4.05
N ALA A 263 0.95 -19.00 5.32
CA ALA A 263 0.02 -18.85 6.44
C ALA A 263 -0.82 -17.54 6.35
N ASN A 264 -0.29 -16.50 5.72
CA ASN A 264 -0.95 -15.20 5.57
C ASN A 264 -1.75 -15.07 4.26
N VAL A 265 -1.81 -16.11 3.42
CA VAL A 265 -2.62 -16.10 2.19
C VAL A 265 -4.10 -15.77 2.43
N PRO A 266 -4.78 -16.24 3.50
CA PRO A 266 -6.14 -15.82 3.79
C PRO A 266 -6.28 -14.32 4.03
N LEU A 267 -5.33 -13.70 4.75
CA LEU A 267 -5.29 -12.26 5.00
C LEU A 267 -5.02 -11.49 3.70
N LEU A 268 -4.03 -11.91 2.91
CA LEU A 268 -3.78 -11.32 1.60
C LEU A 268 -5.03 -11.38 0.71
N THR A 269 -5.75 -12.51 0.76
CA THR A 269 -6.97 -12.74 -0.02
C THR A 269 -8.10 -11.80 0.37
N SER A 270 -8.30 -11.54 1.66
CA SER A 270 -9.34 -10.60 2.10
C SER A 270 -9.01 -9.14 1.78
N LEU A 271 -7.73 -8.77 1.76
CA LEU A 271 -7.31 -7.38 1.60
C LEU A 271 -7.09 -6.94 0.14
N TYR A 272 -6.50 -7.79 -0.70
CA TYR A 272 -5.99 -7.36 -2.02
C TYR A 272 -6.55 -8.16 -3.21
N LEU A 273 -7.18 -9.31 -2.97
CA LEU A 273 -7.67 -10.16 -4.06
C LEU A 273 -9.18 -10.02 -4.27
N PRO A 274 -9.64 -10.11 -5.52
CA PRO A 274 -11.05 -10.05 -5.79
C PRO A 274 -11.77 -11.30 -5.25
N THR A 275 -13.07 -11.14 -5.02
CA THR A 275 -13.97 -12.24 -4.64
C THR A 275 -14.06 -13.29 -5.76
N SER A 276 -13.83 -12.90 -7.02
CA SER A 276 -13.88 -13.82 -8.16
C SER A 276 -12.70 -14.80 -8.17
N ILE A 277 -13.02 -16.08 -8.01
CA ILE A 277 -12.03 -17.16 -7.90
C ILE A 277 -11.14 -17.25 -9.15
N LEU A 278 -11.71 -16.99 -10.34
CA LEU A 278 -10.98 -17.04 -11.61
C LEU A 278 -9.86 -16.00 -11.72
N LEU A 279 -10.02 -14.83 -11.09
CA LEU A 279 -9.02 -13.78 -11.10
C LEU A 279 -8.02 -13.90 -9.94
N ARG A 280 -8.35 -14.70 -8.92
CA ARG A 280 -7.57 -14.80 -7.69
C ARG A 280 -6.17 -15.35 -7.94
N ALA A 281 -6.05 -16.49 -8.60
CA ALA A 281 -4.75 -17.13 -8.87
C ALA A 281 -3.78 -16.24 -9.68
N PRO A 282 -4.17 -15.67 -10.85
CA PRO A 282 -3.25 -14.83 -11.60
C PRO A 282 -2.87 -13.54 -10.86
N ILE A 283 -3.81 -12.89 -10.18
CA ILE A 283 -3.51 -11.68 -9.39
C ILE A 283 -2.59 -12.02 -8.22
N HIS A 284 -2.82 -13.14 -7.53
CA HIS A 284 -1.97 -13.61 -6.45
C HIS A 284 -0.53 -13.82 -6.94
N HIS A 285 -0.37 -14.50 -8.08
CA HIS A 285 0.94 -14.71 -8.69
C HIS A 285 1.63 -13.38 -9.03
N THR A 286 0.92 -12.41 -9.61
CA THR A 286 1.48 -11.09 -9.92
C THR A 286 1.89 -10.34 -8.65
N LEU A 287 1.07 -10.34 -7.61
CA LEU A 287 1.40 -9.71 -6.31
C LEU A 287 2.63 -10.37 -5.67
N HIS A 288 2.67 -11.70 -5.65
CA HIS A 288 3.79 -12.47 -5.12
C HIS A 288 5.08 -12.19 -5.91
N ALA A 289 5.03 -12.21 -7.24
CA ALA A 289 6.18 -11.92 -8.10
C ALA A 289 6.69 -10.48 -7.93
N ALA A 290 5.77 -9.51 -7.82
CA ALA A 290 6.11 -8.11 -7.57
C ALA A 290 6.81 -7.93 -6.21
N ALA A 291 6.24 -8.50 -5.14
CA ALA A 291 6.84 -8.46 -3.80
C ALA A 291 8.22 -9.13 -3.78
N THR A 292 8.37 -10.29 -4.43
CA THR A 292 9.65 -10.99 -4.56
C THR A 292 10.69 -10.12 -5.26
N SER A 293 10.34 -9.51 -6.39
CA SER A 293 11.24 -8.63 -7.15
C SER A 293 11.66 -7.40 -6.34
N GLU A 294 10.72 -6.80 -5.62
CA GLU A 294 10.99 -5.62 -4.78
C GLU A 294 11.91 -5.95 -3.61
N ILE A 295 11.67 -7.07 -2.90
CA ILE A 295 12.53 -7.52 -1.80
C ILE A 295 13.95 -7.72 -2.31
N LEU A 296 14.14 -8.49 -3.39
CA LEU A 296 15.48 -8.77 -3.96
C LEU A 296 16.19 -7.50 -4.42
N LYS A 297 15.46 -6.57 -5.05
CA LYS A 297 16.01 -5.29 -5.50
C LYS A 297 16.43 -4.40 -4.33
N THR A 298 15.61 -4.35 -3.28
CA THR A 298 15.84 -3.47 -2.13
C THR A 298 16.99 -3.97 -1.27
N THR A 299 17.04 -5.28 -0.98
CA THR A 299 18.11 -5.90 -0.20
C THR A 299 19.38 -6.16 -1.02
N ARG A 300 19.34 -5.90 -2.33
CA ARG A 300 20.44 -6.16 -3.29
C ARG A 300 21.00 -7.58 -3.16
N SER A 301 20.12 -8.54 -2.87
CA SER A 301 20.48 -9.93 -2.61
C SER A 301 20.02 -10.82 -3.76
N ALA A 302 20.77 -11.90 -4.03
CA ALA A 302 20.42 -12.86 -5.08
C ALA A 302 19.26 -13.78 -4.67
N HIS A 303 19.06 -13.98 -3.36
CA HIS A 303 18.04 -14.86 -2.81
C HIS A 303 17.42 -14.21 -1.57
N ILE A 304 16.17 -14.57 -1.27
CA ILE A 304 15.47 -14.12 -0.08
C ILE A 304 15.89 -15.02 1.10
N SER A 305 16.42 -14.40 2.16
CA SER A 305 16.72 -15.07 3.42
C SER A 305 15.76 -14.54 4.51
N PRO A 306 14.66 -15.25 4.82
CA PRO A 306 13.70 -14.79 5.81
C PRO A 306 14.31 -14.49 7.19
N PRO A 307 15.22 -15.33 7.76
CA PRO A 307 15.84 -15.02 9.05
C PRO A 307 16.61 -13.71 9.04
N GLN A 308 17.33 -13.41 7.94
CA GLN A 308 18.07 -12.15 7.80
C GLN A 308 17.12 -10.96 7.68
N LEU A 309 16.05 -11.07 6.88
CA LEU A 309 15.05 -10.01 6.73
C LEU A 309 14.45 -9.58 8.07
N TYR A 310 14.05 -10.55 8.89
CA TYR A 310 13.47 -10.26 10.20
C TYR A 310 14.51 -9.78 11.19
N ALA A 311 15.74 -10.28 11.15
CA ALA A 311 16.84 -9.77 11.98
C ALA A 311 17.16 -8.30 11.65
N ASP A 312 17.19 -7.95 10.37
CA ASP A 312 17.42 -6.59 9.87
C ASP A 312 16.27 -5.66 10.25
N ALA A 313 15.03 -6.10 10.10
CA ALA A 313 13.85 -5.34 10.53
C ALA A 313 13.85 -5.10 12.04
N ALA A 314 14.14 -6.13 12.85
CA ALA A 314 14.25 -5.99 14.29
C ALA A 314 15.41 -5.06 14.70
N ALA A 315 16.53 -5.09 13.98
CA ALA A 315 17.64 -4.15 14.20
C ALA A 315 17.26 -2.71 13.87
N ALA A 316 16.57 -2.49 12.75
CA ALA A 316 16.05 -1.19 12.38
C ALA A 316 15.05 -0.64 13.42
N LEU A 317 14.11 -1.48 13.88
CA LEU A 317 13.15 -1.10 14.93
C LEU A 317 13.85 -0.80 16.27
N ARG A 318 14.88 -1.55 16.64
CA ARG A 318 15.73 -1.23 17.81
C ARG A 318 16.43 0.12 17.65
N SER A 319 16.94 0.44 16.46
CA SER A 319 17.51 1.77 16.20
C SER A 319 16.46 2.87 16.32
N LEU A 320 15.26 2.70 15.74
CA LEU A 320 14.14 3.64 15.88
C LEU A 320 13.74 3.83 17.35
N SER A 321 13.63 2.74 18.10
CA SER A 321 13.40 2.75 19.55
C SER A 321 14.46 3.56 20.30
N ALA A 322 15.74 3.42 19.93
CA ALA A 322 16.83 4.16 20.57
C ALA A 322 16.80 5.67 20.25
N ILE A 323 16.32 6.06 19.07
CA ILE A 323 16.22 7.47 18.65
C ILE A 323 14.99 8.14 19.26
N LEU A 324 13.89 7.41 19.38
CA LEU A 324 12.71 7.89 20.10
C LEU A 324 13.03 8.08 21.58
N ALA A 325 13.88 7.21 22.16
CA ALA A 325 14.27 7.26 23.55
C ALA A 325 13.04 7.41 24.48
N ASP A 326 13.01 8.46 25.30
CA ASP A 326 11.91 8.82 26.19
C ASP A 326 10.99 9.92 25.62
N ASP A 327 11.30 10.43 24.42
CA ASP A 327 10.50 11.46 23.77
C ASP A 327 9.12 10.92 23.34
N GLU A 328 8.13 11.80 23.28
CA GLU A 328 6.79 11.43 22.82
C GLU A 328 6.73 11.25 21.30
N TRP A 329 7.48 12.08 20.58
CA TRP A 329 7.57 12.15 19.13
C TRP A 329 9.02 12.10 18.70
N PHE A 330 9.28 11.61 17.49
CA PHE A 330 10.64 11.46 17.01
C PHE A 330 11.39 12.80 16.94
N PHE A 331 12.67 12.78 17.31
CA PHE A 331 13.56 13.95 17.32
C PHE A 331 13.18 15.04 18.33
N GLY A 332 12.45 14.69 19.40
CA GLY A 332 12.10 15.64 20.46
C GLY A 332 11.18 16.76 19.98
N SER A 333 10.37 16.52 18.94
CA SER A 333 9.46 17.52 18.40
C SER A 333 8.29 17.79 19.34
N PHE A 334 7.73 19.00 19.24
CA PHE A 334 6.57 19.41 20.05
C PHE A 334 5.28 18.66 19.69
N GLY A 335 5.22 18.06 18.50
CA GLY A 335 4.08 17.32 17.98
C GLY A 335 4.52 16.25 16.98
N PRO A 336 3.61 15.38 16.52
CA PRO A 336 3.94 14.37 15.53
C PRO A 336 4.16 14.98 14.15
N GLY A 337 5.08 14.42 13.37
CA GLY A 337 5.36 14.85 12.00
C GLY A 337 5.21 13.73 10.97
N LEU A 338 5.72 13.98 9.77
CA LEU A 338 5.74 13.00 8.67
C LEU A 338 6.49 11.71 9.04
N PHE A 339 7.57 11.84 9.81
CA PHE A 339 8.35 10.67 10.23
C PHE A 339 7.60 9.79 11.23
N ASP A 340 6.92 10.40 12.21
CA ASP A 340 6.03 9.69 13.12
C ASP A 340 4.94 8.94 12.36
N ALA A 341 4.33 9.58 11.35
CA ALA A 341 3.33 8.95 10.49
C ALA A 341 3.88 7.75 9.71
N ASP A 342 5.14 7.81 9.25
CA ASP A 342 5.79 6.72 8.51
C ASP A 342 6.09 5.51 9.44
N VAL A 343 6.67 5.77 10.62
CA VAL A 343 6.93 4.71 11.62
C VAL A 343 5.61 4.11 12.11
N PHE A 344 4.61 4.94 12.37
CA PHE A 344 3.27 4.50 12.76
C PHE A 344 2.65 3.60 11.71
N ALA A 345 2.77 3.93 10.43
CA ALA A 345 2.14 3.14 9.38
C ALA A 345 2.59 1.67 9.38
N TYR A 346 3.86 1.40 9.71
CA TYR A 346 4.34 0.03 9.85
C TYR A 346 3.99 -0.56 11.23
N THR A 347 4.29 0.16 12.31
CA THR A 347 4.11 -0.36 13.68
C THR A 347 2.65 -0.59 14.05
N TYR A 348 1.74 0.22 13.51
CA TYR A 348 0.29 0.02 13.61
C TYR A 348 -0.09 -1.31 12.97
N LEU A 349 0.20 -1.49 11.68
CA LEU A 349 -0.24 -2.65 10.91
C LEU A 349 0.44 -3.97 11.33
N MET A 350 1.66 -3.91 11.88
CA MET A 350 2.36 -5.08 12.43
C MET A 350 1.73 -5.61 13.73
N LEU A 351 0.96 -4.79 14.43
CA LEU A 351 0.39 -5.09 15.74
C LEU A 351 -1.13 -4.85 15.75
N ASP A 352 -1.76 -4.77 14.58
CA ASP A 352 -3.20 -4.56 14.45
C ASP A 352 -3.90 -5.92 14.53
N ASP A 353 -4.65 -6.14 15.60
CA ASP A 353 -5.39 -7.38 15.83
C ASP A 353 -6.53 -7.57 14.81
N ALA A 354 -6.99 -6.49 14.17
CA ALA A 354 -7.99 -6.57 13.09
C ALA A 354 -7.39 -7.21 11.83
N LEU A 355 -6.08 -7.04 11.61
CA LEU A 355 -5.33 -7.80 10.63
C LEU A 355 -5.03 -9.16 11.24
N ALA A 356 -5.85 -10.16 10.91
CA ALA A 356 -5.74 -11.53 11.40
C ALA A 356 -4.45 -12.24 10.91
N TRP A 357 -3.28 -11.75 11.32
CA TRP A 357 -1.97 -12.31 11.07
C TRP A 357 -1.91 -13.73 11.65
N GLN A 358 -1.55 -14.69 10.80
CA GLN A 358 -1.37 -16.08 11.24
C GLN A 358 0.08 -16.36 11.63
N ASP A 359 1.03 -15.57 11.10
CA ASP A 359 2.42 -15.57 11.49
C ASP A 359 2.74 -14.37 12.38
N SER A 360 3.45 -14.62 13.49
CA SER A 360 3.82 -13.58 14.48
C SER A 360 5.25 -13.06 14.31
N SER A 361 5.98 -13.43 13.24
CA SER A 361 7.39 -13.05 13.07
C SER A 361 7.60 -11.54 13.01
N LEU A 362 6.68 -10.81 12.36
CA LEU A 362 6.70 -9.34 12.32
C LEU A 362 6.40 -8.72 13.67
N ALA A 363 5.34 -9.18 14.34
CA ALA A 363 4.96 -8.68 15.66
C ALA A 363 6.10 -8.91 16.68
N GLY A 364 6.79 -10.05 16.58
CA GLY A 364 7.96 -10.39 17.40
C GLY A 364 9.14 -9.43 17.20
N CYS A 365 9.25 -8.76 16.06
CA CYS A 365 10.29 -7.73 15.86
C CYS A 365 10.09 -6.49 16.76
N LEU A 366 8.90 -6.31 17.34
CA LEU A 366 8.54 -5.23 18.26
C LEU A 366 8.53 -5.66 19.74
N ASP A 367 8.97 -6.89 20.05
CA ASP A 367 9.03 -7.38 21.42
C ASP A 367 10.08 -6.61 22.24
N GLY A 368 9.69 -6.21 23.44
CA GLY A 368 10.52 -5.37 24.33
C GLY A 368 10.63 -3.89 23.93
N LEU A 369 10.13 -3.48 22.75
CA LEU A 369 10.18 -2.08 22.27
C LEU A 369 8.96 -1.29 22.76
N HIS A 370 8.87 -1.11 24.09
CA HIS A 370 7.69 -0.53 24.75
C HIS A 370 7.43 0.93 24.36
N ASN A 371 8.48 1.72 24.11
CA ASN A 371 8.34 3.11 23.71
C ASN A 371 7.74 3.25 22.30
N LEU A 372 8.11 2.40 21.33
CA LEU A 372 7.47 2.36 20.01
C LEU A 372 6.00 1.93 20.09
N ARG A 373 5.68 0.95 20.95
CA ARG A 373 4.27 0.56 21.18
C ARG A 373 3.45 1.69 21.79
N ARG A 374 4.04 2.49 22.70
CA ARG A 374 3.42 3.68 23.27
C ARG A 374 3.27 4.80 22.24
N HIS A 375 4.28 5.05 21.42
CA HIS A 375 4.23 6.00 20.30
C HIS A 375 3.08 5.66 19.34
N ARG A 376 2.98 4.39 18.95
CA ARG A 376 1.88 3.87 18.14
C ARG A 376 0.52 4.19 18.74
N GLN A 377 0.31 3.84 20.01
CA GLN A 377 -0.97 4.09 20.70
C GLN A 377 -1.28 5.57 20.78
N ARG A 378 -0.30 6.40 21.17
CA ARG A 378 -0.45 7.84 21.28
C ARG A 378 -0.83 8.48 19.95
N LEU A 379 -0.20 8.07 18.84
CA LEU A 379 -0.53 8.61 17.52
C LEU A 379 -1.90 8.15 17.04
N TYR A 380 -2.29 6.90 17.34
CA TYR A 380 -3.64 6.43 17.08
C TYR A 380 -4.69 7.27 17.82
N ASP A 381 -4.50 7.49 19.12
CA ASP A 381 -5.41 8.29 19.94
C ASP A 381 -5.46 9.75 19.47
N HIS A 382 -4.32 10.30 19.03
CA HIS A 382 -4.24 11.65 18.47
C HIS A 382 -5.05 11.80 17.17
N CYS A 383 -5.00 10.80 16.28
CA CYS A 383 -5.57 10.89 14.93
C CYS A 383 -6.99 10.31 14.82
N TRP A 384 -7.35 9.33 15.64
CA TRP A 384 -8.62 8.59 15.60
C TRP A 384 -9.38 8.57 16.94
N GLY A 385 -8.72 8.87 18.07
CA GLY A 385 -9.35 8.83 19.40
C GLY A 385 -10.39 9.92 19.66
N GLN A 386 -10.46 10.97 18.83
CA GLN A 386 -11.40 12.09 19.00
C GLN A 386 -12.77 11.87 18.33
N THR A 387 -13.00 10.73 17.67
CA THR A 387 -14.25 10.45 16.92
C THR A 387 -15.44 10.06 17.81
N ALA A 388 -15.30 10.16 19.13
CA ALA A 388 -16.35 9.90 20.13
C ALA A 388 -16.70 11.17 20.91
N LYS A 389 -17.23 12.19 20.24
CA LYS A 389 -18.06 13.23 20.88
C LYS A 389 -19.20 13.66 19.98
#